data_AF-A0A5N6SVK0-F1
#
_entry.id   AF-A0A5N6SVK0-F1
#
_cell.length_a   1.000
_cell.length_b   1.000
_cell.length_c   1.000
_cell.angle_alpha   90.00
_cell.angle_beta   90.00
_cell.angle_gamma   90.00
#
_symmetry.space_group_name_H-M   'P 1'
#
loop_
_entity.id
_entity.type
_entity.pdbx_description
1 polymer ?
#
loop_
_entity_poly.entity_id
_entity_poly.type
_entity_poly.pdbx_seq_one_letter_code
_entity_poly.pdbx_strand_id
1 'polypeptide(L)'
;MRFSAAIASAILGASFALAAPPVDIGDINEYVKVTDLEITRAAFGKVTDVSFKLSGDNATSLACSAQNPTLGYEVADFTRCGDSDYLFNLLHGEDTGYALAVFHEFHVDGSGTYSAGQYGQDEFLVDCETNGDVQNCKSTQSPITIILTGQ
;
A
#
# COMPACT_ATOMS: atom_id res chain seq x y z
N MET A 1 3.09 -77.16 24.57
CA MET A 1 1.99 -76.32 24.07
C MET A 1 2.30 -74.88 24.46
N ARG A 2 2.69 -74.09 23.46
CA ARG A 2 2.05 -72.82 23.06
C ARG A 2 2.64 -71.59 23.78
N PHE A 3 3.61 -70.99 23.10
CA PHE A 3 4.11 -69.64 23.32
C PHE A 3 3.04 -68.65 22.86
N SER A 4 2.67 -67.70 23.72
CA SER A 4 1.82 -66.56 23.33
C SER A 4 2.70 -65.33 23.17
N ALA A 5 2.62 -64.72 21.99
CA ALA A 5 3.36 -63.55 21.55
C ALA A 5 2.46 -62.30 21.47
N ALA A 6 3.11 -61.14 21.56
CA ALA A 6 2.72 -59.81 21.05
C ALA A 6 1.55 -59.13 21.81
N ILE A 7 1.42 -57.80 21.86
CA ILE A 7 1.68 -56.76 20.84
C ILE A 7 2.02 -55.44 21.55
N ALA A 8 3.06 -54.74 21.09
CA ALA A 8 3.34 -53.36 21.48
C ALA A 8 2.48 -52.41 20.64
N SER A 9 1.61 -51.63 21.28
CA SER A 9 0.83 -50.57 20.63
C SER A 9 1.64 -49.27 20.58
N ALA A 10 2.18 -48.94 19.41
CA ALA A 10 2.67 -47.59 19.13
C ALA A 10 1.48 -46.69 18.82
N ILE A 11 1.15 -45.77 19.73
CA ILE A 11 0.14 -44.74 19.51
C ILE A 11 0.79 -43.64 18.67
N LEU A 12 0.50 -43.63 17.37
CA LEU A 12 0.82 -42.51 16.47
C LEU A 12 -0.06 -41.31 16.88
N GLY A 13 0.56 -40.29 17.45
CA GLY A 13 -0.07 -39.00 17.71
C GLY A 13 -0.34 -38.28 16.39
N ALA A 14 -1.59 -38.30 15.92
CA ALA A 14 -2.04 -37.41 14.87
C ALA A 14 -2.34 -36.04 15.48
N SER A 15 -1.37 -35.13 15.41
CA SER A 15 -1.61 -33.71 15.68
C SER A 15 -2.44 -33.16 14.53
N PHE A 16 -3.75 -33.07 14.70
CA PHE A 16 -4.59 -32.25 13.84
C PHE A 16 -4.33 -30.78 14.19
N ALA A 17 -3.43 -30.14 13.44
CA ALA A 17 -3.38 -28.68 13.43
C ALA A 17 -4.70 -28.20 12.83
N LEU A 18 -5.64 -27.77 13.68
CA LEU A 18 -6.79 -27.00 13.24
C LEU A 18 -6.22 -25.68 12.72
N ALA A 19 -6.12 -25.54 11.39
CA ALA A 19 -5.94 -24.23 10.79
C ALA A 19 -7.06 -23.34 11.34
N ALA A 20 -6.70 -22.19 11.91
CA ALA A 20 -7.69 -21.21 12.32
C ALA A 20 -8.56 -20.90 11.10
N PRO A 21 -9.89 -20.74 11.28
CA PRO A 21 -10.73 -20.33 10.17
C PRO A 21 -10.15 -19.04 9.57
N PRO A 22 -10.16 -18.88 8.23
CA PRO A 22 -9.82 -17.61 7.63
C PRO A 22 -10.68 -16.53 8.30
N VAL A 23 -10.05 -15.46 8.76
CA VAL A 23 -10.78 -14.29 9.25
C VAL A 23 -11.54 -13.76 8.03
N ASP A 24 -12.86 -13.87 8.07
CA ASP A 24 -13.75 -13.26 7.08
C ASP A 24 -13.77 -11.74 7.36
N ILE A 25 -12.75 -11.05 6.85
CA ILE A 25 -12.70 -9.60 6.77
C ILE A 25 -13.56 -9.24 5.54
N GLY A 26 -14.89 -9.34 5.67
CA GLY A 26 -15.81 -9.07 4.56
C GLY A 26 -15.48 -7.76 3.85
N ASP A 27 -15.83 -7.61 2.56
CA ASP A 27 -15.47 -6.50 1.65
C ASP A 27 -15.35 -5.11 2.31
N ILE A 28 -14.24 -4.85 3.03
CA ILE A 28 -13.89 -3.56 3.57
C ILE A 28 -13.07 -2.86 2.49
N ASN A 29 -13.76 -2.36 1.47
CA ASN A 29 -13.15 -1.47 0.50
C ASN A 29 -13.11 -0.08 1.12
N GLU A 30 -11.92 0.52 1.19
CA GLU A 30 -11.78 1.95 1.46
C GLU A 30 -11.67 2.70 0.14
N TYR A 31 -12.38 3.82 0.01
CA TYR A 31 -12.29 4.70 -1.16
C TYR A 31 -11.47 5.94 -0.82
N VAL A 32 -10.19 5.91 -1.17
CA VAL A 32 -9.28 7.02 -0.96
C VAL A 32 -9.38 8.02 -2.11
N LYS A 33 -9.54 9.31 -1.77
CA LYS A 33 -9.54 10.42 -2.71
C LYS A 33 -8.22 11.18 -2.63
N VAL A 34 -7.55 11.31 -3.76
CA VAL A 34 -6.30 12.06 -3.91
C VAL A 34 -6.58 13.33 -4.70
N THR A 35 -6.22 14.47 -4.12
CA THR A 35 -6.40 15.81 -4.69
C THR A 35 -5.09 16.58 -4.65
N ASP A 36 -5.00 17.67 -5.43
CA ASP A 36 -3.82 18.54 -5.48
C ASP A 36 -2.51 17.76 -5.73
N LEU A 37 -2.55 16.69 -6.54
CA LEU A 37 -1.39 15.86 -6.82
C LEU A 37 -0.44 16.57 -7.78
N GLU A 38 0.75 16.86 -7.27
CA GLU A 38 1.83 17.54 -7.98
C GLU A 38 3.13 16.73 -7.89
N ILE A 39 3.88 16.71 -8.98
CA ILE A 39 5.19 16.08 -9.11
C ILE A 39 6.16 17.12 -9.65
N THR A 40 7.28 17.31 -8.96
CA THR A 40 8.39 18.12 -9.48
C THR A 40 9.45 17.20 -10.09
N ARG A 41 9.92 17.56 -11.28
CA ARG A 41 11.03 16.89 -11.95
C ARG A 41 12.15 17.87 -12.20
N ALA A 42 13.37 17.43 -11.96
CA ALA A 42 14.58 18.12 -12.40
C ALA A 42 15.01 17.67 -13.80
N ALA A 43 16.16 18.18 -14.23
CA ALA A 43 16.82 17.78 -15.47
C ALA A 43 16.84 16.25 -15.64
N PHE A 44 16.73 15.81 -16.89
CA PHE A 44 16.70 14.38 -17.25
C PHE A 44 15.50 13.59 -16.70
N GLY A 45 14.44 14.27 -16.26
CA GLY A 45 13.18 13.65 -15.85
C GLY A 45 13.20 13.05 -14.44
N LYS A 46 14.27 13.28 -13.66
CA LYS A 46 14.36 12.79 -12.27
C LYS A 46 13.28 13.47 -11.42
N VAL A 47 12.41 12.67 -10.80
CA VAL A 47 11.47 13.17 -9.79
C VAL A 47 12.25 13.64 -8.56
N THR A 48 12.01 14.87 -8.15
CA THR A 48 12.60 15.47 -6.94
C THR A 48 11.59 15.61 -5.82
N ASP A 49 10.32 15.79 -6.15
CA ASP A 49 9.27 16.01 -5.15
C ASP A 49 7.96 15.42 -5.65
N VAL A 50 7.16 14.93 -4.72
CA VAL A 50 5.76 14.58 -4.94
C VAL A 50 4.97 15.10 -3.74
N SER A 51 3.80 15.68 -3.98
CA SER A 51 2.90 16.13 -2.94
C SER A 51 1.44 16.01 -3.36
N PHE A 52 0.56 15.71 -2.42
CA PHE A 52 -0.88 15.65 -2.63
C PHE A 52 -1.64 15.75 -1.31
N LYS A 53 -2.95 15.83 -1.40
CA LYS A 53 -3.86 15.66 -0.26
C LYS A 53 -4.65 14.38 -0.39
N LEU A 54 -4.69 13.62 0.69
CA LEU A 54 -5.41 12.36 0.82
C LEU A 54 -6.64 12.55 1.71
N SER A 55 -7.79 12.02 1.27
CA SER A 55 -8.96 11.83 2.13
C SER A 55 -9.41 10.38 2.05
N GLY A 56 -9.54 9.73 3.18
CA GLY A 56 -10.00 8.34 3.33
C GLY A 56 -10.92 8.23 4.54
N ASP A 57 -11.08 7.02 5.07
CA ASP A 57 -11.96 6.76 6.19
C ASP A 57 -11.51 7.45 7.48
N ASN A 58 -10.20 7.55 7.72
CA ASN A 58 -9.62 8.13 8.95
C ASN A 58 -8.78 9.40 8.70
N ALA A 59 -8.97 10.06 7.56
CA ALA A 59 -8.26 11.29 7.22
C ALA A 59 -9.09 12.17 6.29
N THR A 60 -9.04 13.49 6.50
CA THR A 60 -9.63 14.47 5.58
C THR A 60 -8.56 15.48 5.18
N SER A 61 -8.29 15.59 3.88
CA SER A 61 -7.30 16.52 3.31
C SER A 61 -5.91 16.43 3.98
N LEU A 62 -5.51 15.22 4.36
CA LEU A 62 -4.20 14.93 4.93
C LEU A 62 -3.11 15.21 3.90
N ALA A 63 -2.12 16.04 4.26
CA ALA A 63 -1.00 16.32 3.38
C ALA A 63 -0.03 15.12 3.34
N CYS A 64 0.30 14.69 2.13
CA CYS A 64 1.28 13.66 1.84
C CYS A 64 2.37 14.25 0.95
N SER A 65 3.64 13.99 1.27
CA SER A 65 4.75 14.45 0.44
C SER A 65 6.01 13.62 0.64
N ALA A 66 6.83 13.51 -0.40
CA ALA A 66 8.16 12.91 -0.33
C ALA A 66 9.14 13.71 -1.19
N GLN A 67 10.40 13.74 -0.74
CA GLN A 67 11.51 14.29 -1.50
C GLN A 67 12.39 13.17 -2.04
N ASN A 68 12.85 13.33 -3.27
CA ASN A 68 13.65 12.37 -4.02
C ASN A 68 13.09 10.93 -3.93
N PRO A 69 11.78 10.71 -4.19
CA PRO A 69 11.22 9.37 -4.11
C PRO A 69 11.94 8.44 -5.09
N THR A 70 12.17 7.20 -4.66
CA THR A 70 12.64 6.14 -5.56
C THR A 70 11.45 5.66 -6.39
N LEU A 71 11.54 5.82 -7.71
CA LEU A 71 10.53 5.28 -8.62
C LEU A 71 10.93 3.87 -9.06
N GLY A 72 10.02 2.94 -8.82
CA GLY A 72 10.09 1.57 -9.32
C GLY A 72 8.79 1.21 -10.06
N TYR A 73 8.74 -0.01 -10.60
CA TYR A 73 7.51 -0.62 -11.11
C TYR A 73 6.78 -1.43 -10.03
N GLU A 74 7.50 -1.78 -8.96
CA GLU A 74 6.97 -2.46 -7.79
C GLU A 74 7.17 -1.58 -6.56
N VAL A 75 6.30 -1.76 -5.57
CA VAL A 75 6.42 -1.04 -4.31
C VAL A 75 7.61 -1.57 -3.54
N ALA A 76 8.65 -0.75 -3.43
CA ALA A 76 9.86 -1.06 -2.68
C ALA A 76 9.99 -0.28 -1.38
N ASP A 77 9.40 0.92 -1.30
CA ASP A 77 9.59 1.83 -0.16
C ASP A 77 8.37 2.75 0.03
N PHE A 78 7.64 2.54 1.13
CA PHE A 78 6.48 3.36 1.47
C PHE A 78 6.88 4.59 2.30
N THR A 79 6.33 5.75 1.94
CA THR A 79 6.47 7.00 2.71
C THR A 79 5.20 7.27 3.50
N ARG A 80 5.32 7.64 4.77
CA ARG A 80 4.18 8.01 5.62
C ARG A 80 3.65 9.40 5.30
N CYS A 81 2.34 9.55 5.30
CA CYS A 81 1.69 10.85 5.28
C CYS A 81 1.66 11.44 6.70
N GLY A 82 2.69 12.21 7.06
CA GLY A 82 2.83 12.78 8.40
C GLY A 82 2.90 11.70 9.48
N ASP A 83 2.13 11.88 10.56
CA ASP A 83 2.02 10.93 11.68
C ASP A 83 0.79 10.00 11.56
N SER A 84 0.18 9.90 10.38
CA SER A 84 -1.00 9.04 10.15
C SER A 84 -0.62 7.60 9.84
N ASP A 85 -1.65 6.74 9.80
CA ASP A 85 -1.56 5.34 9.37
C ASP A 85 -1.60 5.19 7.82
N TYR A 86 -1.66 6.29 7.06
CA TYR A 86 -1.57 6.24 5.60
C TYR A 86 -0.13 6.34 5.12
N LEU A 87 0.22 5.45 4.20
CA LEU A 87 1.47 5.45 3.48
C LEU A 87 1.22 5.51 1.98
N PHE A 88 2.23 5.94 1.23
CA PHE A 88 2.17 5.99 -0.21
C PHE A 88 3.53 5.67 -0.85
N ASN A 89 3.49 5.28 -2.12
CA ASN A 89 4.67 5.20 -2.98
C ASN A 89 4.32 5.68 -4.38
N LEU A 90 5.22 6.45 -5.00
CA LEU A 90 5.08 6.90 -6.38
C LEU A 90 5.80 5.90 -7.29
N LEU A 91 5.08 5.32 -8.23
CA LEU A 91 5.55 4.29 -9.14
C LEU A 91 5.59 4.80 -10.57
N HIS A 92 6.30 4.06 -11.42
CA HIS A 92 6.09 4.13 -12.86
C HIS A 92 4.71 3.53 -13.20
N GLY A 93 3.89 4.29 -13.91
CA GLY A 93 2.67 3.76 -14.53
C GLY A 93 3.00 2.98 -15.79
N GLU A 94 2.23 1.93 -16.07
CA GLU A 94 2.33 1.12 -17.29
C GLU A 94 1.82 1.90 -18.52
N ASP A 95 0.75 2.67 -18.36
CA ASP A 95 0.05 3.36 -19.47
C ASP A 95 0.20 4.89 -19.43
N THR A 96 0.25 5.49 -18.24
CA THR A 96 0.14 6.95 -18.03
C THR A 96 1.42 7.61 -17.52
N GLY A 97 2.46 6.80 -17.28
CA GLY A 97 3.79 7.22 -16.83
C GLY A 97 3.97 7.26 -15.30
N TYR A 98 2.88 7.41 -14.53
CA TYR A 98 2.90 7.37 -13.06
C TYR A 98 1.72 6.59 -12.51
N ALA A 99 1.97 5.87 -11.42
CA ALA A 99 0.93 5.33 -10.56
C ALA A 99 1.18 5.77 -9.12
N LEU A 100 0.11 5.95 -8.35
CA LEU A 100 0.18 6.21 -6.92
C LEU A 100 -0.33 4.97 -6.20
N ALA A 101 0.55 4.33 -5.45
CA ALA A 101 0.20 3.27 -4.52
C ALA A 101 -0.08 3.88 -3.16
N VAL A 102 -1.17 3.46 -2.52
CA VAL A 102 -1.58 3.88 -1.17
C VAL A 102 -1.78 2.64 -0.32
N PHE A 103 -1.31 2.73 0.92
CA PHE A 103 -1.49 1.72 1.94
C PHE A 103 -2.06 2.37 3.20
N HIS A 104 -3.03 1.71 3.83
CA HIS A 104 -3.58 2.12 5.12
C HIS A 104 -3.30 1.02 6.15
N GLU A 105 -2.46 1.33 7.12
CA GLU A 105 -2.13 0.43 8.22
C GLU A 105 -3.34 0.30 9.17
N PHE A 106 -3.68 -0.94 9.55
CA PHE A 106 -4.57 -1.14 10.70
C PHE A 106 -3.74 -1.14 11.98
N HIS A 107 -4.11 -0.28 12.92
CA HIS A 107 -3.53 -0.33 14.26
C HIS A 107 -3.99 -1.63 14.95
N VAL A 108 -3.07 -2.54 15.26
CA VAL A 108 -3.36 -3.60 16.22
C VAL A 108 -3.07 -3.04 17.61
N ASP A 109 -4.11 -2.58 18.29
CA ASP A 109 -3.98 -2.10 19.67
C ASP A 109 -3.28 -3.15 20.54
N GLY A 110 -2.13 -2.77 21.13
CA GLY A 110 -1.47 -3.50 22.20
C GLY A 110 -0.52 -4.64 21.81
N SER A 111 -0.22 -4.89 20.52
CA SER A 111 0.67 -6.02 20.13
C SER A 111 2.10 -5.65 19.76
N GLY A 112 2.38 -4.38 19.43
CA GLY A 112 3.70 -3.96 18.94
C GLY A 112 4.10 -4.56 17.58
N THR A 113 3.12 -5.05 16.81
CA THR A 113 3.30 -5.65 15.47
C THR A 113 2.41 -4.96 14.44
N TYR A 114 2.96 -4.69 13.26
CA TYR A 114 2.22 -4.17 12.10
C TYR A 114 1.17 -5.18 11.61
N SER A 115 -0.09 -4.74 11.44
CA SER A 115 -1.18 -5.54 10.87
C SER A 115 -1.04 -5.69 9.34
N ALA A 116 -1.69 -6.71 8.76
CA ALA A 116 -2.13 -6.61 7.37
C ALA A 116 -3.05 -5.39 7.25
N GLY A 117 -2.71 -4.45 6.38
CA GLY A 117 -3.48 -3.24 6.11
C GLY A 117 -4.30 -3.38 4.82
N GLN A 118 -4.83 -2.27 4.33
CA GLN A 118 -5.44 -2.20 3.00
C GLN A 118 -4.47 -1.59 2.00
N TYR A 119 -4.52 -2.09 0.77
CA TYR A 119 -3.67 -1.62 -0.33
C TYR A 119 -4.50 -1.32 -1.57
N GLY A 120 -4.09 -0.29 -2.30
CA GLY A 120 -4.59 -0.02 -3.63
C GLY A 120 -3.61 0.85 -4.41
N GLN A 121 -3.72 0.81 -5.73
CA GLN A 121 -2.96 1.69 -6.61
C GLN A 121 -3.83 2.14 -7.78
N ASP A 122 -3.55 3.32 -8.31
CA ASP A 122 -4.15 3.76 -9.56
C ASP A 122 -3.18 4.64 -10.36
N GLU A 123 -3.40 4.66 -11.66
CA GLU A 123 -2.62 5.39 -12.63
C GLU A 123 -3.19 6.77 -12.90
N PHE A 124 -2.32 7.73 -13.22
CA PHE A 124 -2.75 9.08 -13.50
C PHE A 124 -1.89 9.81 -14.52
N LEU A 125 -2.58 10.58 -15.36
CA LEU A 125 -1.96 11.51 -16.28
C LEU A 125 -1.60 12.82 -15.58
N VAL A 126 -0.52 13.44 -16.04
CA VAL A 126 -0.09 14.76 -15.59
C VAL A 126 0.07 15.74 -16.74
N ASP A 127 -0.20 17.00 -16.48
CA ASP A 127 0.15 18.14 -17.34
C ASP A 127 1.29 18.93 -16.69
N CYS A 128 2.32 19.27 -17.46
CA CYS A 128 3.58 19.77 -16.94
C CYS A 128 3.92 21.16 -17.50
N GLU A 129 4.17 22.10 -16.59
CA GLU A 129 4.76 23.39 -16.91
C GLU A 129 6.28 23.33 -16.73
N THR A 130 7.03 23.78 -17.74
CA THR A 130 8.50 23.78 -17.71
C THR A 130 9.03 25.18 -17.42
N ASN A 131 9.94 25.29 -16.47
CA ASN A 131 10.68 26.52 -16.16
C ASN A 131 12.18 26.21 -16.02
N GLY A 132 12.95 26.50 -17.07
CA GLY A 132 14.34 26.06 -17.18
C GLY A 132 14.42 24.54 -17.20
N ASP A 133 15.24 23.98 -16.30
CA ASP A 133 15.43 22.52 -16.17
C ASP A 133 14.43 21.85 -15.22
N VAL A 134 13.48 22.60 -14.67
CA VAL A 134 12.47 22.09 -13.73
C VAL A 134 11.13 21.98 -14.43
N GLN A 135 10.44 20.85 -14.23
CA GLN A 135 9.05 20.67 -14.63
C GLN A 135 8.18 20.51 -13.38
N ASN A 136 7.13 21.30 -13.29
CA ASN A 136 6.08 21.15 -12.30
C ASN A 136 4.87 20.52 -12.97
N CYS A 137 4.60 19.27 -12.62
CA CYS A 137 3.55 18.46 -13.22
C CYS A 137 2.38 18.34 -12.25
N LYS A 138 1.16 18.61 -12.71
CA LYS A 138 -0.06 18.43 -11.93
C LYS A 138 -0.90 17.31 -12.52
N SER A 139 -1.53 16.52 -11.68
CA SER A 139 -2.52 15.54 -12.15
C SER A 139 -3.61 16.26 -12.96
N THR A 140 -3.94 15.72 -14.12
CA THR A 140 -5.08 16.20 -14.93
C THR A 140 -6.43 15.72 -14.36
N GLN A 141 -6.38 14.82 -13.38
CA GLN A 141 -7.53 14.21 -12.72
C GLN A 141 -7.55 14.63 -11.26
N SER A 142 -8.66 15.19 -10.80
CA SER A 142 -8.84 15.53 -9.39
C SER A 142 -10.33 15.50 -9.01
N PRO A 143 -10.74 14.67 -8.03
CA PRO A 143 -9.91 13.69 -7.32
C PRO A 143 -9.57 12.47 -8.18
N ILE A 144 -8.41 11.85 -7.94
CA ILE A 144 -8.17 10.43 -8.29
C ILE A 144 -8.80 9.59 -7.17
N THR A 145 -9.53 8.52 -7.51
CA THR A 145 -10.14 7.62 -6.51
C THR A 145 -9.45 6.27 -6.53
N ILE A 146 -8.72 5.95 -5.47
CA ILE A 146 -8.02 4.67 -5.31
C ILE A 146 -8.82 3.79 -4.36
N ILE A 147 -9.14 2.58 -4.78
CA ILE A 147 -9.84 1.59 -3.93
C ILE A 147 -8.78 0.79 -3.19
N LEU A 148 -8.79 0.84 -1.85
CA LEU A 148 -7.95 -0.01 -1.03
C LEU A 148 -8.72 -1.26 -0.61
N THR A 149 -8.12 -2.42 -0.82
CA THR A 149 -8.68 -3.72 -0.45
C THR A 149 -7.81 -4.36 0.62
N GLY A 150 -8.43 -5.04 1.60
CA GLY A 150 -7.70 -5.79 2.63
C GLY A 150 -6.84 -6.92 2.02
N GLN A 151 -5.64 -7.12 2.56
CA GLN A 151 -4.77 -8.25 2.23
C GLN A 151 -4.84 -9.38 3.26
#